data_AF-F9VZ37-F1
#
_entry.id   AF-F9VZ37-F1
#
_cell.length_a   1.000
_cell.length_b   1.000
_cell.length_c   1.000
_cell.angle_alpha   90.00
_cell.angle_beta   90.00
_cell.angle_gamma   90.00
#
_symmetry.space_group_name_H-M   'P 1'
#
loop_
_entity.id
_entity.type
_entity.pdbx_description
1 polymer ?
#
loop_
_entity_poly.entity_id
_entity_poly.type
_entity_poly.pdbx_seq_one_letter_code
_entity_poly.pdbx_strand_id
1 'polypeptide(L)'
;MTVVDMQAFRAARDLVEVEADLASVAFTCGFLASMDVTAAGCGAVLTDFFGRRVLRVEPQPSPWTTRDHVMVFLAGQAGQAVL
;
A
#
# COMPACT_ATOMS: atom_id res chain seq x y z
N MET A 1 8.77 11.50 32.60
CA MET A 1 7.53 11.80 31.88
C MET A 1 7.86 11.76 30.40
N THR A 2 7.44 10.72 29.68
CA THR A 2 7.67 10.61 28.24
C THR A 2 6.57 11.35 27.50
N VAL A 3 6.93 12.42 26.79
CA VAL A 3 6.00 13.13 25.90
C VAL A 3 5.86 12.26 24.66
N VAL A 4 4.66 11.73 24.44
CA VAL A 4 4.34 10.99 23.21
C VAL A 4 3.76 11.98 22.21
N ASP A 5 4.38 12.09 21.05
CA ASP A 5 3.79 12.80 19.92
C ASP A 5 2.60 12.00 19.39
N MET A 6 1.40 12.47 19.74
CA MET A 6 0.15 11.84 19.35
C MET A 6 -0.10 11.88 17.84
N GLN A 7 0.48 12.85 17.10
CA GLN A 7 0.36 12.89 15.65
C GLN A 7 1.23 11.83 15.00
N ALA A 8 2.48 11.71 15.44
CA ALA A 8 3.37 10.65 14.98
C ALA A 8 2.80 9.25 15.27
N PHE A 9 2.19 9.06 16.44
CA PHE A 9 1.53 7.80 16.79
C PHE A 9 0.36 7.47 15.86
N ARG A 10 -0.51 8.46 15.56
CA ARG A 10 -1.64 8.27 14.64
C ARG A 10 -1.16 7.93 13.23
N ALA A 11 -0.15 8.64 12.72
CA ALA A 11 0.42 8.37 11.39
C ALA A 11 1.02 6.97 11.30
N ALA A 12 1.74 6.52 12.34
CA ALA A 12 2.29 5.16 12.39
C ALA A 12 1.18 4.10 12.42
N ARG A 13 0.10 4.35 13.17
CA ARG A 13 -1.06 3.46 13.21
C ARG A 13 -1.74 3.34 11.85
N ASP A 14 -1.98 4.48 11.19
CA ASP A 14 -2.59 4.51 9.86
C ASP A 14 -1.77 3.71 8.85
N LEU A 15 -0.44 3.80 8.91
CA LEU A 15 0.44 3.00 8.05
C LEU A 15 0.23 1.49 8.25
N VAL A 16 0.25 1.03 9.51
CA VAL A 16 0.09 -0.40 9.84
C VAL A 16 -1.28 -0.91 9.40
N GLU A 17 -2.33 -0.12 9.60
CA GLU A 17 -3.69 -0.48 9.17
C GLU A 17 -3.77 -0.59 7.64
N VAL A 18 -3.19 0.37 6.92
CA VAL A 18 -3.17 0.37 5.45
C VAL A 18 -2.34 -0.78 4.89
N GLU A 19 -1.17 -1.07 5.47
CA GLU A 19 -0.30 -2.15 5.00
C GLU A 19 -0.99 -3.52 5.14
N ALA A 20 -1.63 -3.77 6.29
CA ALA A 20 -2.39 -5.00 6.52
C ALA A 20 -3.57 -5.16 5.55
N ASP A 21 -4.32 -4.08 5.30
CA ASP A 21 -5.43 -4.09 4.35
C ASP A 21 -4.95 -4.36 2.91
N LEU A 22 -3.89 -3.66 2.47
CA LEU A 22 -3.30 -3.88 1.15
C LEU A 22 -2.77 -5.30 0.97
N ALA A 23 -2.06 -5.84 1.97
CA ALA A 23 -1.56 -7.21 1.91
C ALA A 23 -2.71 -8.22 1.78
N SER A 24 -3.80 -8.01 2.52
CA SER A 24 -4.98 -8.87 2.45
C SER A 24 -5.62 -8.85 1.06
N VAL A 25 -5.90 -7.67 0.51
CA VAL A 25 -6.55 -7.55 -0.81
C VAL A 25 -5.62 -8.02 -1.92
N ALA A 26 -4.37 -7.57 -1.94
CA ALA A 26 -3.40 -7.96 -2.97
C ALA A 26 -3.27 -9.48 -3.07
N PHE A 27 -3.23 -10.18 -1.93
CA PHE A 27 -3.15 -11.63 -1.88
C PHE A 27 -4.36 -12.29 -2.55
N THR A 28 -5.57 -11.77 -2.34
CA THR A 28 -6.78 -12.30 -3.01
C THR A 28 -6.75 -12.13 -4.53
N CYS A 29 -6.00 -11.15 -5.03
CA CYS A 29 -5.80 -10.89 -6.45
C CYS A 29 -4.56 -11.60 -7.03
N GLY A 30 -3.84 -12.40 -6.24
CA GLY A 30 -2.64 -13.12 -6.67
C GLY A 30 -1.34 -12.30 -6.68
N PHE A 31 -1.31 -11.23 -5.89
CA PHE A 31 -0.16 -10.34 -5.73
C PHE A 31 0.30 -10.28 -4.27
N LEU A 32 1.51 -9.78 -4.08
CA LEU A 32 2.05 -9.38 -2.78
C LEU A 32 2.24 -7.87 -2.79
N ALA A 33 1.84 -7.20 -1.70
CA ALA A 33 2.02 -5.77 -1.52
C ALA A 33 3.01 -5.50 -0.37
N SER A 34 3.88 -4.52 -0.56
CA SER A 34 4.76 -3.99 0.48
C SER A 34 4.70 -2.46 0.48
N MET A 35 4.67 -1.85 1.67
CA MET A 35 4.74 -0.41 1.83
C MET A 35 6.15 0.02 2.25
N ASP A 36 6.61 1.14 1.67
CA ASP A 36 7.89 1.76 2.01
C ASP A 36 7.64 3.15 2.62
N VAL A 37 8.25 3.44 3.76
CA VAL A 37 8.18 4.77 4.39
C VAL A 37 9.47 5.52 4.14
N THR A 38 9.35 6.73 3.59
CA THR A 38 10.48 7.61 3.26
C THR A 38 10.26 9.01 3.85
N ALA A 39 11.30 9.84 3.84
CA ALA A 39 11.18 11.24 4.24
C ALA A 39 10.19 12.05 3.38
N ALA A 40 9.91 11.60 2.16
CA ALA A 40 8.96 12.23 1.25
C ALA A 40 7.50 11.74 1.44
N GLY A 41 7.29 10.71 2.26
CA GLY A 41 5.98 10.08 2.48
C GLY A 41 6.01 8.56 2.31
N CYS A 42 4.86 7.98 1.99
CA CYS A 42 4.64 6.53 1.92
C CYS A 42 4.51 6.05 0.46
N GLY A 43 5.36 5.13 0.04
CA GLY A 43 5.27 4.44 -1.24
C GLY A 43 4.70 3.02 -1.08
N ALA A 44 4.34 2.39 -2.18
CA ALA A 44 3.97 0.98 -2.20
C ALA A 44 4.49 0.28 -3.45
N VAL A 45 4.81 -0.99 -3.30
CA VAL A 45 5.23 -1.86 -4.40
C VAL A 45 4.31 -3.06 -4.43
N LEU A 46 3.84 -3.41 -5.61
CA LEU A 46 3.05 -4.61 -5.86
C LEU A 46 3.88 -5.57 -6.72
N THR A 47 4.01 -6.81 -6.27
CA THR A 47 4.73 -7.88 -6.97
C THR A 47 3.81 -9.06 -7.23
N ASP A 48 3.99 -9.75 -8.36
CA ASP A 48 3.33 -11.04 -8.60
C ASP A 48 4.00 -12.17 -7.79
N PHE A 49 3.38 -13.36 -7.77
CA PHE A 49 3.95 -14.54 -7.11
C PHE A 49 5.27 -15.03 -7.73
N PHE A 50 5.60 -14.60 -8.95
CA PHE A 50 6.87 -14.89 -9.61
C PHE A 50 7.96 -13.86 -9.27
N GLY A 51 7.66 -12.89 -8.40
CA GLY A 51 8.60 -11.86 -7.94
C GLY A 51 8.78 -10.70 -8.93
N ARG A 52 7.97 -10.60 -9.98
CA ARG A 52 8.01 -9.47 -10.90
C ARG A 52 7.25 -8.30 -10.30
N ARG A 53 7.85 -7.11 -10.38
CA ARG A 53 7.19 -5.87 -9.97
C ARG A 53 6.17 -5.47 -11.03
N VAL A 54 4.92 -5.33 -10.59
CA VAL A 54 3.78 -5.02 -11.46
C VAL A 54 3.35 -3.56 -11.30
N LEU A 55 3.50 -3.01 -10.08
CA LEU A 55 3.22 -1.60 -9.79
C LEU A 55 4.26 -1.04 -8.81
N ARG A 56 4.60 0.23 -9.01
CA ARG A 56 5.29 1.06 -8.02
C ARG A 56 4.52 2.37 -7.87
N VAL A 57 4.08 2.64 -6.65
CA VAL A 57 3.49 3.91 -6.26
C VAL A 57 4.58 4.76 -5.63
N GLU A 58 4.87 5.90 -6.23
CA GLU A 58 5.83 6.87 -5.69
C GLU A 58 5.32 7.44 -4.36
N PRO A 59 6.22 7.80 -3.42
CA PRO A 59 5.84 8.25 -2.09
C PRO A 59 4.79 9.36 -2.10
N GLN A 60 3.70 9.15 -1.36
CA GLN A 60 2.64 10.13 -1.15
C GLN A 60 2.60 10.61 0.30
N PRO A 61 2.12 11.85 0.57
CA PRO A 61 2.00 12.36 1.93
C PRO A 61 1.10 11.51 2.83
N SER A 62 0.09 10.85 2.25
CA SER A 62 -0.91 10.06 2.97
C SER A 62 -0.83 8.58 2.57
N PRO A 63 -0.77 7.64 3.54
CA PRO A 63 -0.79 6.21 3.25
C PRO A 63 -2.10 5.78 2.57
N TRP A 64 -3.21 6.46 2.86
CA TRP A 64 -4.51 6.21 2.23
C TRP A 64 -4.52 6.51 0.73
N THR A 65 -3.82 7.57 0.29
CA THR A 65 -3.69 7.87 -1.13
C THR A 65 -2.88 6.79 -1.85
N THR A 66 -1.80 6.32 -1.21
CA THR A 66 -0.98 5.21 -1.71
C THR A 66 -1.80 3.92 -1.83
N ARG A 67 -2.65 3.62 -0.83
CA ARG A 67 -3.60 2.50 -0.87
C ARG A 67 -4.53 2.59 -2.06
N ASP A 68 -5.17 3.73 -2.26
CA ASP A 68 -6.16 3.92 -3.32
C ASP A 68 -5.54 3.69 -4.70
N HIS A 69 -4.30 4.12 -4.93
CA HIS A 69 -3.58 3.84 -6.18
C HIS A 69 -3.39 2.34 -6.43
N VAL A 70 -3.00 1.57 -5.40
CA VAL A 70 -2.86 0.12 -5.53
C VAL A 70 -4.22 -0.54 -5.79
N MET A 71 -5.26 -0.12 -5.08
CA MET A 71 -6.61 -0.67 -5.23
C MET A 71 -7.21 -0.40 -6.62
N VAL A 72 -7.01 0.80 -7.16
CA VAL A 72 -7.43 1.16 -8.52
C VAL A 72 -6.73 0.27 -9.56
N PHE A 73 -5.43 0.02 -9.40
CA PHE A 73 -4.71 -0.89 -10.29
C PHE A 73 -5.28 -2.31 -10.24
N LEU A 74 -5.48 -2.86 -9.03
CA LEU A 74 -6.03 -4.20 -8.84
C LEU A 74 -7.43 -4.35 -9.46
N ALA A 75 -8.28 -3.34 -9.29
CA ALA A 75 -9.62 -3.31 -9.90
C ALA A 75 -9.56 -3.30 -11.45
N GLY A 76 -8.62 -2.56 -12.03
CA GLY A 76 -8.39 -2.55 -13.48
C GLY A 76 -7.96 -3.92 -14.02
N GLN A 77 -7.12 -4.65 -13.27
CA GLN A 77 -6.69 -6.01 -13.64
C GLN A 77 -7.84 -7.01 -13.59
N ALA A 78 -8.68 -6.96 -12.56
CA ALA A 78 -9.87 -7.81 -12.46
C ALA A 78 -10.85 -7.59 -13.64
N GLY A 79 -10.96 -6.36 -14.13
CA GLY A 79 -11.77 -6.03 -15.31
C GLY A 79 -11.20 -6.54 -16.64
N GLN A 80 -9.87 -6.63 -16.78
CA GLN A 80 -9.22 -7.13 -18.01
C GLN A 80 -9.30 -8.66 -18.17
N ALA A 81 -9.47 -9.42 -17.10
CA ALA A 81 -9.56 -10.88 -17.15
C ALA A 81 -10.88 -11.43 -17.74
N VAL A 82 -11.83 -10.55 -18.12
CA VAL A 82 -13.19 -10.91 -18.56
C VAL A 82 -13.39 -10.72 -20.09
N LEU A 83 -12.32 -10.53 -20.87
CA LEU A 83 -12.36 -10.48 -22.34
C LEU A 83 -11.48 -11.57 -22.95
#